data_AF-A0A7C5BRR7-F1
#
_entry.id   AF-A0A7C5BRR7-F1
#
_cell.length_a   1.000
_cell.length_b   1.000
_cell.length_c   1.000
_cell.angle_alpha   90.00
_cell.angle_beta   90.00
_cell.angle_gamma   90.00
#
_symmetry.space_group_name_H-M   'P 1'
#
loop_
_entity.id
_entity.type
_entity.pdbx_description
1 polymer ?
#
loop_
_entity_poly.entity_id
_entity_poly.type
_entity_poly.pdbx_seq_one_letter_code
_entity_poly.pdbx_strand_id
1 'polypeptide(L)'
;MIKIKAFHGLYFPTIALYQEFIDTKRTDPRVRMRALELGLLVHSLNKQLRITGIGRTEKKNIEIYGHDRQSGHREMPSRAIDFSGGEIGDETITTLQNHFTMFLDDGKYYSLIYHNAGFGRHLHLQVPHRDYNNILWKKPI
;
A
#
# COMPACT_ATOMS: atom_id res chain seq x y z
N MET A 1 22.68 14.96 -2.46
CA MET A 1 21.31 14.44 -2.64
C MET A 1 21.35 12.93 -2.65
N ILE A 2 20.77 12.28 -1.65
CA ILE A 2 20.59 10.82 -1.66
C ILE A 2 19.50 10.53 -2.70
N LYS A 3 19.90 10.02 -3.87
CA LYS A 3 18.93 9.48 -4.83
C LYS A 3 18.26 8.29 -4.16
N ILE A 4 16.99 8.44 -3.83
CA ILE A 4 16.16 7.33 -3.35
C ILE A 4 16.26 6.25 -4.44
N LYS A 5 16.85 5.09 -4.10
CA LYS A 5 16.94 3.97 -5.01
C LYS A 5 15.52 3.54 -5.33
N ALA A 6 15.06 3.79 -6.55
CA ALA A 6 13.87 3.13 -7.05
C ALA A 6 14.11 1.63 -6.94
N PHE A 7 13.30 0.94 -6.13
CA PHE A 7 13.14 -0.50 -6.33
C PHE A 7 12.42 -0.65 -7.68
N HIS A 8 12.77 -1.64 -8.48
CA HIS A 8 12.22 -1.84 -9.83
C HIS A 8 10.70 -1.63 -9.84
N GLY A 9 10.28 -0.50 -10.42
CA GLY A 9 8.88 -0.07 -10.54
C GLY A 9 8.19 0.48 -9.30
N LEU A 10 8.84 0.61 -8.14
CA LEU A 10 8.32 1.32 -6.96
C LEU A 10 9.03 2.66 -6.76
N TYR A 11 8.24 3.72 -6.63
CA TYR A 11 8.71 5.06 -6.31
C TYR A 11 8.27 5.48 -4.90
N PHE A 12 9.25 5.87 -4.07
CA PHE A 12 9.03 6.38 -2.72
C PHE A 12 9.28 7.88 -2.71
N PRO A 13 8.26 8.73 -2.44
CA PRO A 13 8.42 10.18 -2.49
C PRO A 13 9.24 10.72 -1.32
N THR A 14 9.45 9.93 -0.25
CA THR A 14 10.24 10.33 0.92
C THR A 14 11.09 9.18 1.45
N ILE A 15 12.21 9.50 2.12
CA ILE A 15 13.05 8.51 2.80
C ILE A 15 12.31 7.83 3.96
N ALA A 16 11.40 8.54 4.64
CA ALA A 16 10.60 8.00 5.73
C ALA A 16 9.67 6.87 5.26
N LEU A 17 8.99 7.04 4.11
CA LEU A 17 8.16 5.99 3.53
C LEU A 17 8.99 4.78 3.09
N TYR A 18 10.17 5.02 2.51
CA TYR A 18 11.08 3.93 2.16
C TYR A 18 11.53 3.15 3.40
N GLN A 19 11.93 3.85 4.48
CA GLN A 19 12.34 3.23 5.75
C GLN A 19 11.19 2.44 6.39
N GLU A 20 9.97 3.00 6.39
CA GLU A 20 8.78 2.30 6.86
C GLU A 20 8.50 1.04 6.05
N PHE A 21 8.61 1.11 4.72
CA PHE A 21 8.41 -0.02 3.82
C PHE A 21 9.37 -1.17 4.09
N ILE A 22 10.66 -0.90 4.30
CA ILE A 22 11.66 -1.97 4.49
C ILE A 22 11.65 -2.56 5.92
N ASP A 23 11.03 -1.89 6.88
CA ASP A 23 10.93 -2.35 8.26
C ASP A 23 9.78 -3.35 8.45
N THR A 24 10.12 -4.61 8.70
CA THR A 24 9.14 -5.70 8.93
C THR A 24 8.31 -5.53 10.20
N LYS A 25 8.76 -4.70 11.15
CA LYS A 25 7.98 -4.36 12.34
C LYS A 25 6.91 -3.32 12.03
N ARG A 26 7.09 -2.52 10.96
CA ARG A 26 6.17 -1.47 10.54
C ARG A 26 5.29 -1.82 9.37
N THR A 27 5.78 -2.63 8.44
CA THR A 27 5.04 -3.03 7.24
C THR A 27 5.04 -4.54 7.12
N ASP A 28 3.84 -5.11 6.96
CA ASP A 28 3.64 -6.56 6.95
C ASP A 28 4.40 -7.18 5.75
N PRO A 29 5.23 -8.20 5.98
CA PRO A 29 6.00 -8.82 4.89
C PRO A 29 5.12 -9.32 3.74
N ARG A 30 3.87 -9.74 4.01
CA ARG A 30 2.95 -10.25 2.99
C ARG A 30 2.45 -9.16 2.05
N VAL A 31 2.22 -7.94 2.56
CA VAL A 31 1.81 -6.80 1.72
C VAL A 31 3.00 -6.25 0.94
N ARG A 32 4.20 -6.26 1.54
CA ARG A 32 5.45 -5.87 0.86
C ARG A 32 5.77 -6.78 -0.32
N MET A 33 5.68 -8.10 -0.14
CA MET A 33 5.96 -9.06 -1.21
C MET A 33 5.06 -8.81 -2.42
N ARG A 34 3.78 -8.55 -2.20
CA ARG A 34 2.81 -8.22 -3.25
C ARG A 34 3.11 -6.87 -3.90
N ALA A 35 3.44 -5.86 -3.11
CA ALA A 35 3.84 -4.56 -3.65
C ALA A 35 5.10 -4.66 -4.52
N LEU A 36 6.08 -5.48 -4.14
CA LEU A 36 7.28 -5.72 -4.94
C LEU A 36 6.96 -6.42 -6.26
N GLU A 37 6.09 -7.42 -6.23
CA GLU A 37 5.66 -8.12 -7.45
C GLU A 37 4.89 -7.18 -8.41
N LEU A 38 3.96 -6.38 -7.89
CA LEU A 38 3.28 -5.35 -8.69
C LEU A 38 4.28 -4.30 -9.22
N GLY A 39 5.31 -3.97 -8.43
CA GLY A 39 6.42 -3.12 -8.83
C GLY A 39 7.17 -3.68 -10.04
N LEU A 40 7.56 -4.95 -10.00
CA LEU A 40 8.23 -5.62 -11.12
C LEU A 40 7.36 -5.63 -12.37
N LEU A 41 6.06 -5.88 -12.23
CA LEU A 41 5.12 -5.83 -13.35
C LEU A 41 5.04 -4.44 -13.98
N VAL A 42 4.86 -3.37 -13.21
CA VAL A 42 4.82 -2.03 -13.82
C VAL A 42 6.17 -1.62 -14.41
N HIS A 43 7.26 -2.13 -13.85
CA HIS A 43 8.59 -1.87 -14.37
C HIS A 43 8.77 -2.45 -15.78
N SER A 44 8.24 -3.65 -16.05
CA SER A 44 8.27 -4.25 -17.39
C SER A 44 7.44 -3.45 -18.41
N LEU A 45 6.50 -2.64 -17.93
CA LEU A 45 5.70 -1.70 -18.73
C LEU A 45 6.34 -0.30 -18.83
N ASN A 46 7.58 -0.11 -18.37
CA ASN A 46 8.26 1.19 -18.25
C ASN A 46 7.46 2.22 -17.43
N LYS A 47 6.75 1.76 -16.40
CA LYS A 47 5.98 2.59 -15.46
C LYS A 47 6.53 2.47 -14.03
N GLN A 48 6.00 3.29 -13.14
CA GLN A 48 6.30 3.25 -11.71
C GLN A 48 5.00 3.36 -10.90
N LEU A 49 4.94 2.63 -9.78
CA LEU A 49 3.94 2.76 -8.74
C LEU A 49 4.49 3.65 -7.63
N ARG A 50 3.92 4.84 -7.51
CA ARG A 50 4.24 5.76 -6.44
C ARG A 50 3.52 5.39 -5.15
N ILE A 51 4.26 5.01 -4.11
CA ILE A 51 3.69 4.74 -2.79
C ILE A 51 3.31 6.05 -2.11
N THR A 52 2.07 6.17 -1.69
CA THR A 52 1.51 7.37 -1.06
C THR A 52 1.19 7.18 0.42
N GLY A 53 1.05 5.95 0.90
CA GLY A 53 0.80 5.67 2.32
C GLY A 53 0.98 4.20 2.70
N ILE A 54 1.44 3.96 3.95
CA ILE A 54 1.60 2.61 4.53
C ILE A 54 1.02 2.58 5.94
N GLY A 55 1.65 3.23 6.91
CA GLY A 55 1.09 3.42 8.24
C GLY A 55 0.19 4.66 8.30
N ARG A 56 -0.87 4.62 9.09
CA ARG A 56 -1.71 5.79 9.40
C ARG A 56 -1.86 5.98 10.91
N THR A 57 -1.71 7.22 11.35
CA THR A 57 -2.08 7.62 12.71
C THR A 57 -3.60 7.77 12.82
N GLU A 58 -4.11 7.78 14.05
CA GLU A 58 -5.53 8.05 14.34
C GLU A 58 -5.95 9.40 13.75
N LYS A 59 -5.17 10.44 14.07
CA LYS A 59 -5.36 11.79 13.55
C LYS A 59 -5.48 11.80 12.03
N LYS A 60 -4.55 11.14 11.33
CA LYS A 60 -4.57 11.12 9.86
C LYS A 60 -5.78 10.37 9.31
N ASN A 61 -6.22 9.34 10.00
CA ASN A 61 -7.38 8.55 9.59
C ASN A 61 -8.69 9.33 9.79
N ILE A 62 -8.82 10.05 10.89
CA ILE A 62 -9.91 11.00 11.14
C ILE A 62 -9.90 12.13 10.10
N GLU A 63 -8.74 12.69 9.78
CA GLU A 63 -8.62 13.69 8.70
C GLU A 63 -9.15 13.17 7.35
N ILE A 64 -8.99 11.86 7.08
CA ILE A 64 -9.42 11.25 5.82
C ILE A 64 -10.91 10.94 5.80
N TYR A 65 -11.44 10.33 6.86
CA TYR A 65 -12.79 9.76 6.88
C TYR A 65 -13.79 10.54 7.75
N GLY A 66 -13.34 11.60 8.44
CA GLY A 66 -14.13 12.33 9.45
C GLY A 66 -14.28 11.59 10.80
N HIS A 67 -13.77 10.36 10.92
CA HIS A 67 -13.80 9.53 12.12
C HIS A 67 -12.68 8.45 12.06
N ASP A 68 -12.29 7.85 13.19
CA ASP A 68 -11.28 6.77 13.19
C ASP A 68 -11.92 5.44 12.73
N ARG A 69 -11.80 5.17 11.43
CA ARG A 69 -12.30 3.94 10.82
C ARG A 69 -11.27 2.81 10.92
N GLN A 70 -11.72 1.59 11.21
CA GLN A 70 -10.85 0.41 11.10
C GLN A 70 -10.22 0.30 9.70
N SER A 71 -8.90 0.13 9.65
CA SER A 71 -8.13 0.12 8.41
C SER A 71 -6.87 -0.73 8.58
N GLY A 72 -6.45 -1.44 7.53
CA GLY A 72 -5.16 -2.14 7.53
C GLY A 72 -3.96 -1.22 7.72
N HIS A 73 -4.10 0.08 7.41
CA HIS A 73 -3.09 1.10 7.70
C HIS A 73 -3.01 1.47 9.19
N ARG A 74 -4.03 1.14 9.99
CA ARG A 74 -4.13 1.37 11.44
C ARG A 74 -3.68 0.16 12.25
N GLU A 75 -2.86 -0.71 11.67
CA GLU A 75 -2.33 -1.92 12.31
C GLU A 75 -0.79 -1.88 12.32
N MET A 76 -0.16 -2.65 13.21
CA MET A 76 1.28 -2.75 13.36
C MET A 76 1.73 -4.22 13.47
N PRO A 77 2.43 -4.77 12.47
CA PRO A 77 2.81 -4.11 11.23
C PRO A 77 1.59 -3.77 10.35
N SER A 78 1.68 -2.68 9.59
CA SER A 78 0.62 -2.25 8.66
C SER A 78 0.45 -3.27 7.55
N ARG A 79 -0.80 -3.62 7.27
CA ARG A 79 -1.17 -4.64 6.28
C ARG A 79 -1.76 -4.03 5.01
N ALA A 80 -1.62 -2.73 4.83
CA ALA A 80 -2.11 -2.01 3.66
C ALA A 80 -1.08 -1.01 3.11
N ILE A 81 -1.09 -0.84 1.78
CA ILE A 81 -0.25 0.10 1.03
C ILE A 81 -1.13 0.81 0.00
N ASP A 82 -1.03 2.13 -0.06
CA ASP A 82 -1.64 2.93 -1.11
C ASP A 82 -0.62 3.30 -2.18
N PHE A 83 -1.03 3.21 -3.44
CA PHE A 83 -0.31 3.72 -4.59
C PHE A 83 -1.09 4.85 -5.26
N SER A 84 -0.41 5.88 -5.75
CA SER A 84 -1.03 6.92 -6.56
C SER A 84 -1.68 6.33 -7.80
N GLY A 85 -2.93 6.70 -8.06
CA GLY A 85 -3.65 6.39 -9.29
C GLY A 85 -3.51 7.46 -10.37
N GLY A 86 -2.96 8.63 -10.03
CA GLY A 86 -2.92 9.77 -10.96
C GLY A 86 -1.84 9.67 -12.04
N GLU A 87 -0.84 8.81 -11.85
CA GLU A 87 0.34 8.69 -12.72
C GLU A 87 0.30 7.42 -13.60
N ILE A 88 -0.70 6.56 -13.41
CA ILE A 88 -0.88 5.29 -14.14
C ILE A 88 -2.21 5.31 -14.90
N GLY A 89 -2.22 4.84 -16.14
CA GLY A 89 -3.42 4.81 -16.98
C GLY A 89 -4.36 3.65 -16.66
N ASP A 90 -5.61 3.75 -17.12
CA ASP A 90 -6.66 2.75 -16.86
C ASP A 90 -6.28 1.33 -17.35
N GLU A 91 -5.56 1.23 -18.47
CA GLU A 91 -5.02 -0.03 -18.99
C GLU A 91 -4.01 -0.67 -18.02
N THR A 92 -3.12 0.13 -17.44
CA THR A 92 -2.15 -0.33 -16.43
C THR A 92 -2.86 -0.76 -15.15
N ILE A 93 -3.89 -0.02 -14.72
CA ILE A 93 -4.70 -0.37 -13.55
C ILE A 93 -5.39 -1.71 -13.77
N THR A 94 -6.04 -1.89 -14.93
CA THR A 94 -6.69 -3.15 -15.31
C THR A 94 -5.68 -4.31 -15.32
N THR A 95 -4.50 -4.09 -15.88
CA THR A 95 -3.41 -5.09 -15.91
C THR A 95 -2.97 -5.49 -14.50
N LEU A 96 -2.80 -4.53 -13.59
CA LEU A 96 -2.43 -4.78 -12.19
C LEU A 96 -3.51 -5.55 -11.44
N GLN A 97 -4.78 -5.19 -11.63
CA GLN A 97 -5.90 -5.88 -10.99
C GLN A 97 -6.04 -7.32 -11.50
N ASN A 98 -5.85 -7.55 -12.80
CA ASN A 98 -5.86 -8.89 -13.38
C ASN A 98 -4.69 -9.72 -12.83
N HIS A 99 -3.47 -9.18 -12.82
CA HIS A 99 -2.30 -9.86 -12.28
C HIS A 99 -2.47 -10.21 -10.79
N PHE A 100 -2.97 -9.25 -10.01
CA PHE A 100 -3.28 -9.48 -8.60
C PHE A 100 -4.26 -10.64 -8.42
N THR A 101 -5.38 -10.62 -9.16
CA THR A 101 -6.43 -11.64 -9.07
C THR A 101 -5.92 -13.02 -9.48
N MET A 102 -5.04 -13.11 -10.47
CA MET A 102 -4.53 -14.39 -10.97
C MET A 102 -3.43 -14.98 -10.09
N PHE A 103 -2.56 -14.15 -9.50
CA PHE A 103 -1.30 -14.63 -8.90
C PHE A 103 -1.08 -14.24 -7.44
N LEU A 104 -1.77 -13.21 -6.94
CA LEU A 104 -1.49 -12.61 -5.62
C LEU A 104 -2.66 -12.67 -4.65
N ASP A 105 -3.85 -12.99 -5.15
CA ASP A 105 -5.04 -13.21 -4.34
C ASP A 105 -5.01 -14.64 -3.75
N ASP A 106 -4.53 -14.77 -2.51
CA ASP A 106 -4.55 -16.04 -1.77
C ASP A 106 -5.91 -16.30 -1.09
N GLY A 107 -6.97 -15.61 -1.53
CA GLY A 107 -8.33 -15.78 -1.07
C GLY A 107 -8.83 -14.69 -0.12
N LYS A 108 -9.64 -15.10 0.87
CA LYS A 108 -10.51 -14.16 1.59
C LYS A 108 -9.72 -12.99 2.23
N TYR A 109 -10.15 -11.77 1.91
CA TYR A 109 -9.65 -10.48 2.42
C TYR A 109 -8.31 -9.98 1.87
N TYR A 110 -7.70 -10.68 0.92
CA TYR A 110 -6.69 -10.06 0.04
C TYR A 110 -7.43 -9.15 -0.95
N SER A 111 -6.86 -7.96 -1.23
CA SER A 111 -7.51 -7.05 -2.17
C SER A 111 -6.54 -6.06 -2.80
N LEU A 112 -6.76 -5.75 -4.08
CA LEU A 112 -6.20 -4.60 -4.77
C LEU A 112 -7.35 -3.79 -5.39
N ILE A 113 -7.70 -2.67 -4.75
CA ILE A 113 -8.90 -1.90 -5.08
C ILE A 113 -8.49 -0.54 -5.64
N TYR A 114 -8.97 -0.20 -6.84
CA TYR A 114 -8.85 1.16 -7.36
C TYR A 114 -10.06 1.99 -6.97
N HIS A 115 -9.85 3.08 -6.23
CA HIS A 115 -10.97 3.93 -5.80
C HIS A 115 -10.55 5.38 -5.51
N ASN A 116 -11.56 6.24 -5.31
CA ASN A 116 -11.39 7.63 -4.89
C ASN A 116 -12.01 7.82 -3.50
N ALA A 117 -11.20 7.84 -2.45
CA ALA A 117 -11.66 8.01 -1.07
C ALA A 117 -11.49 9.44 -0.53
N GLY A 118 -11.59 10.46 -1.39
CA GLY A 118 -11.53 11.88 -1.00
C GLY A 118 -10.12 12.49 -0.96
N PHE A 119 -9.06 11.69 -1.10
CA PHE A 119 -7.66 12.14 -1.21
C PHE A 119 -7.05 11.87 -2.60
N GLY A 120 -7.93 11.76 -3.61
CA GLY A 120 -7.55 11.43 -4.97
C GLY A 120 -7.67 9.94 -5.30
N ARG A 121 -7.55 9.63 -6.59
CA ARG A 121 -7.60 8.26 -7.11
C ARG A 121 -6.33 7.51 -6.69
N HIS A 122 -6.50 6.32 -6.12
CA HIS A 122 -5.40 5.47 -5.67
C HIS A 122 -5.76 3.99 -5.78
N LEU A 123 -4.72 3.16 -5.86
CA LEU A 123 -4.79 1.71 -5.71
C LEU A 123 -4.49 1.36 -4.26
N HIS A 124 -5.44 0.72 -3.59
CA HIS A 124 -5.32 0.24 -2.22
C HIS A 124 -5.03 -1.26 -2.22
N LEU A 125 -3.81 -1.64 -1.85
CA LEU A 125 -3.37 -3.01 -1.68
C LEU A 125 -3.48 -3.40 -0.21
N GLN A 126 -4.13 -4.53 0.09
CA GLN A 126 -4.32 -5.00 1.45
C GLN A 126 -4.20 -6.53 1.54
N VAL A 127 -3.65 -6.99 2.66
CA VAL A 127 -3.66 -8.41 3.06
C VAL A 127 -4.54 -8.63 4.29
N PRO A 128 -4.99 -9.88 4.58
CA PRO A 128 -5.80 -10.19 5.74
C PRO A 128 -5.06 -9.96 7.05
N HIS A 129 -5.80 -9.62 8.09
CA HIS A 129 -5.29 -9.58 9.47
C HIS A 129 -4.75 -10.95 9.90
N ARG A 130 -3.69 -10.94 10.72
CA ARG A 130 -3.12 -12.09 11.43
C ARG A 130 -2.93 -11.73 12.89
N ASP A 131 -2.82 -12.75 13.73
CA ASP A 131 -2.71 -12.61 15.18
C ASP A 131 -1.54 -11.72 15.64
N TYR A 132 -0.50 -11.60 14.81
CA TYR A 132 0.65 -10.74 15.11
C TYR A 132 0.44 -9.26 14.71
N ASN A 133 -0.59 -8.92 13.92
CA ASN A 133 -0.92 -7.54 13.60
C ASN A 133 -1.58 -6.90 14.83
N ASN A 134 -0.91 -5.95 15.46
CA ASN A 134 -1.50 -5.19 16.55
C ASN A 134 -2.42 -4.11 16.01
N ILE A 135 -3.65 -4.15 16.47
CA ILE A 135 -4.68 -3.17 16.17
C ILE A 135 -4.38 -1.85 16.92
N LEU A 136 -4.03 -0.79 16.19
CA LEU A 136 -3.62 0.50 16.78
C LEU A 136 -4.76 1.48 17.05
N TRP A 137 -6.02 1.15 16.69
CA TRP A 137 -7.18 1.97 17.11
C TRP A 137 -7.54 1.81 18.59
N LYS A 138 -6.82 0.96 19.33
CA LYS A 138 -7.00 0.77 20.77
C LYS A 138 -5.81 1.21 21.61
N LYS A 139 -4.70 1.64 20.98
CA LYS A 139 -3.46 2.01 21.68
C LYS A 139 -2.84 3.24 21.02
N PRO A 140 -2.38 4.24 21.78
CA PRO A 140 -1.60 5.34 21.22
C PRO A 140 -0.30 4.80 20.59
N ILE A 141 0.12 5.40 19.47
CA ILE A 141 1.37 5.09 18.75
C ILE A 141 2.55 5.68 19.52
#